data_AF-A0AAJ0AG59-F1
#
_entry.id   AF-A0AAJ0AG59-F1
#
_cell.length_a   1.000
_cell.length_b   1.000
_cell.length_c   1.000
_cell.angle_alpha   90.00
_cell.angle_beta   90.00
_cell.angle_gamma   90.00
#
_symmetry.space_group_name_H-M   'P 1'
#
loop_
_entity.id
_entity.type
_entity.pdbx_description
1 polymer ?
#
loop_
_entity_poly.entity_id
_entity_poly.type
_entity_poly.pdbx_seq_one_letter_code
_entity_poly.pdbx_strand_id
1 'polypeptide(L)'
;MLVTEYHEVVARLNELVKIKCDQVHSRFTCTFDGYEDEQTLTTCSNCRERVVEMSRLFVELWPGDWHSGHGSYIQDSLLDTIESTEASTDGLDIASMIKFRLKHTYLADRVIKELGLPAPSNKPCGIWNKVEWEKERRQREDEPVFDRSRDFTWRKFTDGNLIPQGTIQQGPGFVRFVQYLVAAVRQKEFTTKMSHDEYDELIEKMIKLVEDAGASDSDLACECAAARLARVD
;
A
#
# COMPACT_ATOMS: atom_id res chain seq x y z
N MET A 1 -7.59 10.84 -13.34
CA MET A 1 -7.74 11.65 -12.13
C MET A 1 -6.63 12.68 -12.07
N LEU A 2 -6.99 13.93 -11.90
CA LEU A 2 -6.08 15.06 -11.69
C LEU A 2 -5.54 15.05 -10.24
N VAL A 3 -4.38 15.66 -10.00
CA VAL A 3 -3.79 15.75 -8.65
C VAL A 3 -4.69 16.54 -7.68
N THR A 4 -5.44 17.52 -8.18
CA THR A 4 -6.42 18.28 -7.39
C THR A 4 -7.57 17.40 -6.92
N GLU A 5 -8.17 16.63 -7.84
CA GLU A 5 -9.23 15.66 -7.53
C GLU A 5 -8.74 14.61 -6.52
N TYR A 6 -7.50 14.14 -6.68
CA TYR A 6 -6.86 13.23 -5.73
C TYR A 6 -6.89 13.76 -4.29
N HIS A 7 -6.47 15.01 -4.09
CA HIS A 7 -6.42 15.59 -2.75
C HIS A 7 -7.80 15.74 -2.11
N GLU A 8 -8.83 16.04 -2.90
CA GLU A 8 -10.22 16.13 -2.42
C GLU A 8 -10.76 14.75 -2.00
N VAL A 9 -10.59 13.74 -2.85
CA VAL A 9 -11.02 12.37 -2.57
C VAL A 9 -10.28 11.81 -1.36
N VAL A 10 -8.99 12.07 -1.25
CA VAL A 10 -8.17 11.67 -0.09
C VAL A 10 -8.56 12.40 1.18
N ALA A 11 -8.87 13.71 1.11
CA ALA A 11 -9.37 14.44 2.27
C ALA A 11 -10.69 13.83 2.77
N ARG A 12 -11.60 13.50 1.86
CA ARG A 12 -12.85 12.80 2.19
C ARG A 12 -12.58 11.44 2.82
N LEU A 13 -11.68 10.65 2.24
CA LEU A 13 -11.32 9.33 2.73
C LEU A 13 -10.74 9.39 4.15
N ASN A 14 -9.89 10.38 4.45
CA ASN A 14 -9.35 10.57 5.80
C ASN A 14 -10.43 10.84 6.84
N GLU A 15 -11.45 11.64 6.51
CA GLU A 15 -12.56 11.88 7.43
C GLU A 15 -13.34 10.59 7.72
N LEU A 16 -13.54 9.74 6.71
CA LEU A 16 -14.21 8.45 6.87
C LEU A 16 -13.37 7.47 7.72
N VAL A 17 -12.05 7.42 7.50
CA VAL A 17 -11.10 6.56 8.23
C VAL A 17 -10.96 6.94 9.72
N LYS A 18 -11.18 8.21 10.08
CA LYS A 18 -11.12 8.67 11.48
C LYS A 18 -12.26 8.11 12.34
N ILE A 19 -13.38 7.73 11.73
CA ILE A 19 -14.54 7.23 12.45
C ILE A 19 -14.20 5.83 12.99
N LYS A 20 -14.20 5.67 14.31
CA LYS A 20 -13.98 4.38 14.97
C LYS A 20 -15.30 3.63 15.12
N CYS A 21 -15.24 2.31 14.98
CA CYS A 21 -16.34 1.43 15.35
C CYS A 21 -15.88 0.54 16.49
N ASP A 22 -16.67 0.47 17.56
CA ASP A 22 -16.36 -0.37 18.72
C ASP A 22 -16.91 -1.80 18.55
N GLN A 23 -17.57 -2.09 17.42
CA GLN A 23 -18.06 -3.43 17.09
C GLN A 23 -16.92 -4.28 16.52
N VAL A 24 -16.88 -5.55 16.92
CA VAL A 24 -15.96 -6.52 16.33
C VAL A 24 -16.39 -6.80 14.90
N HIS A 25 -15.57 -6.41 13.94
CA HIS A 25 -15.79 -6.61 12.50
C HIS A 25 -15.28 -7.96 11.97
N SER A 26 -14.72 -8.81 12.84
CA SER A 26 -14.11 -10.07 12.46
C SER A 26 -14.82 -11.27 13.11
N ARG A 27 -15.34 -12.18 12.30
CA ARG A 27 -15.65 -13.55 12.73
C ARG A 27 -15.45 -14.48 11.55
N PHE A 28 -14.23 -14.98 11.38
CA PHE A 28 -13.98 -16.08 10.44
C PHE A 28 -14.14 -17.38 11.22
N THR A 29 -15.21 -18.13 10.95
CA THR A 29 -15.40 -19.48 11.46
C THR A 29 -15.35 -20.45 10.30
N CYS A 30 -14.15 -20.99 10.03
CA CYS A 30 -14.03 -22.16 9.17
C CYS A 30 -14.53 -23.38 9.96
N THR A 31 -15.79 -23.77 9.75
CA THR A 31 -16.31 -25.04 10.26
C THR A 31 -15.87 -26.14 9.30
N PHE A 32 -14.68 -26.70 9.54
CA PHE A 32 -14.12 -27.82 8.79
C PHE A 32 -14.86 -29.13 9.11
N ASP A 33 -16.17 -29.20 8.88
CA ASP A 33 -17.00 -30.38 9.13
C ASP A 33 -18.09 -30.57 8.05
N GLY A 34 -17.84 -30.13 6.81
CA GLY A 34 -18.72 -30.42 5.66
C GLY A 34 -20.04 -29.65 5.62
N TYR A 35 -20.16 -28.58 6.40
CA TYR A 35 -21.23 -27.59 6.30
C TYR A 35 -20.77 -26.40 5.44
N GLU A 36 -21.69 -25.79 4.70
CA GLU A 36 -21.46 -24.62 3.84
C GLU A 36 -20.62 -23.56 4.57
N ASP A 37 -19.65 -22.97 3.87
CA ASP A 37 -18.84 -21.87 4.42
C ASP A 37 -19.77 -20.75 4.91
N GLU A 38 -19.83 -20.54 6.23
CA GLU A 38 -20.69 -19.50 6.81
C GLU A 38 -20.07 -18.14 6.50
N GLN A 39 -20.51 -17.53 5.38
CA GLN A 39 -20.08 -16.20 4.97
C GLN A 39 -20.43 -15.20 6.07
N THR A 40 -19.40 -14.66 6.71
CA THR A 40 -19.60 -13.80 7.87
C THR A 40 -19.33 -12.35 7.48
N LEU A 41 -20.27 -11.46 7.82
CA LEU A 41 -20.18 -10.03 7.53
C LEU A 41 -18.92 -9.43 8.16
N THR A 42 -18.05 -8.84 7.34
CA THR A 42 -16.83 -8.16 7.78
C THR A 42 -17.06 -6.69 8.13
N THR A 43 -18.30 -6.20 8.03
CA THR A 43 -18.68 -4.83 8.40
C THR A 43 -20.03 -4.83 9.11
N CYS A 44 -20.13 -4.18 10.27
CA CYS A 44 -21.42 -4.04 10.95
C CYS A 44 -22.39 -3.14 10.18
N SER A 45 -23.71 -3.32 10.38
CA SER A 45 -24.76 -2.53 9.71
C SER A 45 -24.55 -1.02 9.84
N ASN A 46 -24.14 -0.54 11.01
CA ASN A 46 -23.89 0.88 11.28
C ASN A 46 -22.68 1.45 10.53
N CYS A 47 -21.72 0.61 10.14
CA CYS A 47 -20.56 1.04 9.36
C CYS A 47 -20.72 0.85 7.86
N ARG A 48 -21.79 0.15 7.42
CA ARG A 48 -21.92 -0.31 6.05
C ARG A 48 -21.84 0.83 5.03
N GLU A 49 -22.68 1.85 5.17
CA GLU A 49 -22.72 2.98 4.22
C GLU A 49 -21.37 3.71 4.13
N ARG A 50 -20.73 3.94 5.28
CA ARG A 50 -19.40 4.54 5.35
C ARG A 50 -18.37 3.68 4.63
N VAL A 51 -18.37 2.37 4.86
CA VAL A 51 -17.41 1.44 4.22
C VAL A 51 -17.68 1.33 2.72
N VAL A 52 -18.93 1.33 2.26
CA VAL A 52 -19.27 1.44 0.82
C VAL A 52 -18.66 2.70 0.23
N GLU A 53 -18.84 3.85 0.90
CA GLU A 53 -18.31 5.13 0.43
C GLU A 53 -16.77 5.09 0.36
N MET A 54 -16.11 4.57 1.41
CA MET A 54 -14.67 4.36 1.42
C MET A 54 -14.22 3.49 0.25
N SER A 55 -14.91 2.37 -0.02
CA SER A 55 -14.58 1.48 -1.13
C SER A 55 -14.71 2.16 -2.49
N ARG A 56 -15.79 2.92 -2.72
CA ARG A 56 -15.99 3.68 -3.97
C ARG A 56 -14.85 4.65 -4.22
N LEU A 57 -14.53 5.47 -3.21
CA LEU A 57 -13.43 6.43 -3.30
C LEU A 57 -12.10 5.71 -3.52
N PHE A 58 -11.87 4.58 -2.84
CA PHE A 58 -10.59 3.86 -2.92
C PHE A 58 -10.35 3.19 -4.28
N VAL A 59 -11.39 2.61 -4.90
CA VAL A 59 -11.29 1.99 -6.24
C VAL A 59 -10.88 3.03 -7.30
N GLU A 60 -11.38 4.26 -7.19
CA GLU A 60 -11.04 5.37 -8.10
C GLU A 60 -9.59 5.86 -7.90
N LEU A 61 -9.08 5.76 -6.67
CA LEU A 61 -7.80 6.36 -6.28
C LEU A 61 -6.55 5.58 -6.76
N TRP A 62 -6.62 4.26 -6.93
CA TRP A 62 -5.44 3.38 -7.15
C TRP A 62 -5.36 2.74 -8.56
N PRO A 63 -5.14 3.54 -9.64
CA PRO A 63 -5.02 2.99 -10.98
C PRO A 63 -3.78 2.09 -11.11
N GLY A 64 -3.93 0.96 -11.80
CA GLY A 64 -2.83 0.05 -12.18
C GLY A 64 -2.40 -0.95 -11.11
N ASP A 65 -2.90 -0.85 -9.86
CA ASP A 65 -2.63 -1.86 -8.83
C ASP A 65 -3.46 -3.13 -8.99
N TRP A 66 -4.62 -3.03 -9.66
CA TRP A 66 -5.60 -4.11 -9.71
C TRP A 66 -5.20 -5.30 -10.58
N HIS A 67 -4.36 -5.11 -11.58
CA HIS A 67 -4.09 -6.13 -12.60
C HIS A 67 -2.85 -6.98 -12.31
N SER A 68 -2.29 -6.95 -11.10
CA SER A 68 -1.11 -7.76 -10.76
C SER A 68 -1.03 -8.14 -9.28
N GLY A 69 -0.43 -9.31 -9.00
CA GLY A 69 -0.23 -9.81 -7.64
C GLY A 69 -1.56 -9.97 -6.90
N HIS A 70 -1.64 -9.45 -5.67
CA HIS A 70 -2.87 -9.44 -4.87
C HIS A 70 -3.85 -8.31 -5.23
N GLY A 71 -3.58 -7.56 -6.30
CA GLY A 71 -4.39 -6.43 -6.74
C GLY A 71 -5.83 -6.82 -7.06
N SER A 72 -6.02 -7.91 -7.81
CA SER A 72 -7.34 -8.36 -8.22
C SER A 72 -8.19 -8.76 -7.02
N TYR A 73 -7.62 -9.53 -6.10
CA TYR A 73 -8.27 -9.92 -4.85
C TYR A 73 -8.79 -8.72 -4.04
N ILE A 74 -8.00 -7.65 -3.92
CA ILE A 74 -8.43 -6.44 -3.21
C ILE A 74 -9.49 -5.69 -3.99
N GLN A 75 -9.35 -5.60 -5.33
CA GLN A 75 -10.35 -4.98 -6.17
C GLN A 75 -11.69 -5.70 -6.02
N ASP A 76 -11.70 -7.03 -6.12
CA ASP A 76 -12.88 -7.86 -5.99
C ASP A 76 -13.53 -7.65 -4.61
N SER A 77 -12.73 -7.70 -3.53
CA SER A 77 -13.22 -7.42 -2.17
C SER A 77 -13.85 -6.03 -2.03
N LEU A 78 -13.28 -5.01 -2.68
CA LEU A 78 -13.83 -3.65 -2.69
C LEU A 78 -15.12 -3.56 -3.48
N LEU A 79 -15.20 -4.19 -4.66
CA LEU A 79 -16.38 -4.23 -5.52
C LEU A 79 -17.51 -5.02 -4.89
N ASP A 80 -17.24 -6.19 -4.30
CA ASP A 80 -18.21 -6.95 -3.52
C ASP A 80 -18.77 -6.11 -2.38
N THR A 81 -17.88 -5.39 -1.68
CA THR A 81 -18.27 -4.42 -0.65
C THR A 81 -19.07 -3.26 -1.22
N ILE A 82 -19.04 -2.94 -2.50
CA ILE A 82 -19.90 -1.88 -3.07
C ILE A 82 -21.26 -2.46 -3.46
N GLU A 83 -21.28 -3.67 -4.00
CA GLU A 83 -22.44 -4.25 -4.69
C GLU A 83 -23.34 -5.10 -3.78
N SER A 84 -22.77 -5.78 -2.78
CA SER A 84 -23.50 -6.74 -1.94
C SER A 84 -23.54 -6.31 -0.48
N THR A 85 -24.73 -6.34 0.14
CA THR A 85 -24.86 -6.19 1.60
C THR A 85 -24.36 -7.40 2.38
N GLU A 86 -24.18 -8.53 1.70
CA GLU A 86 -23.74 -9.82 2.24
C GLU A 86 -22.29 -10.14 1.87
N ALA A 87 -21.53 -9.15 1.37
CA ALA A 87 -20.15 -9.35 0.94
C ALA A 87 -19.28 -10.01 2.03
N SER A 88 -18.74 -11.19 1.72
CA SER A 88 -17.63 -11.80 2.44
C SER A 88 -16.33 -11.29 1.83
N THR A 89 -15.47 -10.70 2.64
CA THR A 89 -14.16 -10.22 2.20
C THR A 89 -13.04 -11.13 2.72
N ASP A 90 -13.35 -12.41 2.94
CA ASP A 90 -12.41 -13.45 3.41
C ASP A 90 -11.59 -13.04 4.65
N GLY A 91 -12.23 -12.35 5.59
CA GLY A 91 -11.62 -11.87 6.83
C GLY A 91 -10.91 -10.51 6.74
N LEU A 92 -10.90 -9.87 5.57
CA LEU A 92 -10.40 -8.52 5.38
C LEU A 92 -11.37 -7.48 5.98
N ASP A 93 -10.91 -6.65 6.91
CA ASP A 93 -11.64 -5.44 7.30
C ASP A 93 -11.30 -4.35 6.27
N ILE A 94 -12.27 -4.02 5.41
CA ILE A 94 -12.07 -3.06 4.32
C ILE A 94 -11.65 -1.68 4.82
N ALA A 95 -12.19 -1.22 5.96
CA ALA A 95 -11.79 0.05 6.52
C ALA A 95 -10.33 0.01 7.03
N SER A 96 -9.95 -1.09 7.67
CA SER A 96 -8.58 -1.33 8.14
C SER A 96 -7.59 -1.42 6.99
N MET A 97 -7.92 -2.16 5.93
CA MET A 97 -7.12 -2.29 4.72
C MET A 97 -6.91 -0.95 4.01
N ILE A 98 -7.99 -0.17 3.84
CA ILE A 98 -7.92 1.17 3.25
C ILE A 98 -7.03 2.09 4.08
N LYS A 99 -7.22 2.12 5.41
CA LYS A 99 -6.39 2.90 6.34
C LYS A 99 -4.91 2.52 6.22
N PHE A 100 -4.60 1.22 6.21
CA PHE A 100 -3.25 0.70 6.08
C PHE A 100 -2.59 1.20 4.79
N ARG A 101 -3.25 1.05 3.64
CA ARG A 101 -2.70 1.51 2.35
C ARG A 101 -2.54 3.01 2.29
N LEU A 102 -3.52 3.77 2.78
CA LEU A 102 -3.47 5.24 2.80
C LEU A 102 -2.35 5.78 3.68
N LYS A 103 -2.14 5.19 4.86
CA LYS A 103 -1.02 5.57 5.73
C LYS A 103 0.33 5.33 5.09
N HIS A 104 0.50 4.20 4.40
CA HIS A 104 1.76 3.88 3.74
C HIS A 104 1.99 4.74 2.49
N THR A 105 0.96 5.13 1.74
CA THR A 105 1.17 6.08 0.63
C THR A 105 1.64 7.44 1.12
N TYR A 106 1.08 7.94 2.23
CA TYR A 106 1.58 9.16 2.86
C TYR A 106 3.01 9.04 3.36
N LEU A 107 3.35 7.89 3.97
CA LEU A 107 4.72 7.64 4.38
C LEU A 107 5.67 7.69 3.19
N ALA A 108 5.30 7.08 2.05
CA ALA A 108 6.12 7.09 0.85
C ALA A 108 6.34 8.52 0.33
N ASP A 109 5.27 9.31 0.22
CA ASP A 109 5.33 10.71 -0.21
C ASP A 109 6.15 11.57 0.77
N ARG A 110 6.06 11.31 2.07
CA ARG A 110 6.86 11.99 3.09
C ARG A 110 8.34 11.66 2.96
N VAL A 111 8.70 10.38 2.83
CA VAL A 111 10.10 9.93 2.70
C VAL A 111 10.76 10.58 1.47
N ILE A 112 10.11 10.55 0.31
CA ILE A 112 10.70 11.18 -0.89
C ILE A 112 10.86 12.70 -0.72
N LYS A 113 9.92 13.36 -0.04
CA LYS A 113 9.95 14.80 0.19
C LYS A 113 11.07 15.19 1.15
N GLU A 114 11.23 14.47 2.25
CA GLU A 114 12.28 14.73 3.26
C GLU A 114 13.69 14.56 2.68
N LEU A 115 13.86 13.65 1.72
CA LEU A 115 15.13 13.39 1.05
C LEU A 115 15.33 14.20 -0.23
N GLY A 116 14.38 15.07 -0.59
CA GLY A 116 14.47 15.89 -1.81
C GLY A 116 14.49 15.07 -3.11
N LEU A 117 13.84 13.90 -3.11
CA LEU A 117 13.71 13.03 -4.26
C LEU A 117 12.55 13.48 -5.16
N PRO A 118 12.66 13.32 -6.49
CA PRO A 118 11.58 13.64 -7.40
C PRO A 118 10.43 12.63 -7.24
N ALA A 119 9.20 13.14 -7.20
CA ALA A 119 8.02 12.28 -7.26
C ALA A 119 7.96 11.55 -8.62
N PRO A 120 7.85 10.21 -8.63
CA PRO A 120 7.64 9.42 -9.84
C PRO A 120 6.50 9.96 -10.72
N SER A 121 6.82 10.32 -11.96
CA SER A 121 5.89 10.96 -12.91
C SER A 121 5.17 12.21 -12.36
N ASN A 122 5.77 12.90 -11.39
CA ASN A 122 5.17 14.03 -10.66
C ASN A 122 3.80 13.72 -10.04
N LYS A 123 3.57 12.45 -9.66
CA LYS A 123 2.33 11.98 -9.02
C LYS A 123 2.61 11.50 -7.60
N PRO A 124 1.69 11.74 -6.64
CA PRO A 124 1.77 11.13 -5.31
C PRO A 124 1.57 9.61 -5.40
N CYS A 125 2.07 8.89 -4.40
CA CYS A 125 2.07 7.42 -4.36
C CYS A 125 0.68 6.80 -4.57
N GLY A 126 -0.36 7.42 -4.01
CA GLY A 126 -1.75 6.94 -4.13
C GLY A 126 -2.24 6.78 -5.58
N ILE A 127 -1.85 7.70 -6.47
CA ILE A 127 -2.34 7.74 -7.87
C ILE A 127 -1.26 7.40 -8.89
N TRP A 128 -0.06 7.11 -8.41
CA TRP A 128 1.05 6.75 -9.27
C TRP A 128 0.79 5.40 -9.92
N ASN A 129 0.89 5.35 -11.25
CA ASN A 129 0.70 4.13 -12.02
C ASN A 129 2.05 3.62 -12.51
N LYS A 130 2.50 2.47 -11.98
CA LYS A 130 3.75 1.82 -12.37
C LYS A 130 3.82 1.51 -13.86
N VAL A 131 2.73 1.06 -14.47
CA VAL A 131 2.69 0.69 -15.89
C VAL A 131 2.88 1.93 -16.78
N GLU A 132 2.20 3.02 -16.45
CA GLU A 132 2.39 4.31 -17.15
C GLU A 132 3.82 4.83 -16.96
N TRP A 133 4.32 4.79 -15.72
CA TRP A 133 5.67 5.20 -15.39
C TRP A 133 6.69 4.40 -16.21
N GLU A 134 6.64 3.07 -16.20
CA GLU A 134 7.53 2.22 -17.00
C GLU A 134 7.42 2.50 -18.49
N LYS A 135 6.21 2.71 -19.03
CA LYS A 135 6.00 3.00 -20.44
C LYS A 135 6.68 4.31 -20.87
N GLU A 136 6.57 5.36 -20.05
CA GLU A 136 7.25 6.64 -20.27
C GLU A 136 8.78 6.50 -20.30
N ARG A 137 9.35 5.56 -19.52
CA ARG A 137 10.80 5.33 -19.45
C ARG A 137 11.30 4.45 -20.58
N ARG A 138 10.53 3.43 -20.98
CA ARG A 138 10.87 2.57 -22.14
C ARG A 138 10.98 3.34 -23.47
N GLN A 139 10.37 4.52 -23.56
CA GLN A 139 10.48 5.40 -24.72
C GLN A 139 11.80 6.20 -24.73
N ARG A 140 12.58 6.16 -23.65
CA ARG A 140 13.86 6.85 -23.52
C ARG A 140 14.98 5.88 -23.86
N GLU A 141 15.89 6.29 -24.75
CA GLU A 141 17.00 5.43 -25.20
C GLU A 141 18.10 5.29 -24.14
N ASP A 142 18.13 6.18 -23.14
CA ASP A 142 19.14 6.29 -22.10
C ASP A 142 18.78 5.55 -20.79
N GLU A 143 17.60 4.94 -20.69
CA GLU A 143 17.09 4.35 -19.45
C GLU A 143 16.75 2.84 -19.58
N PRO A 144 17.47 1.94 -18.89
CA PRO A 144 17.14 0.51 -18.88
C PRO A 144 15.78 0.25 -18.23
N VAL A 145 15.05 -0.72 -18.77
CA VAL A 145 13.73 -1.12 -18.27
C VAL A 145 13.80 -1.58 -16.82
N PHE A 146 12.89 -1.09 -15.98
CA PHE A 146 12.76 -1.55 -14.59
C PHE A 146 12.36 -3.03 -14.54
N ASP A 147 13.28 -3.86 -14.01
CA ASP A 147 13.10 -5.28 -13.76
C ASP A 147 13.42 -5.59 -12.30
N ARG A 148 12.37 -5.94 -11.51
CA ARG A 148 12.49 -6.28 -10.08
C ARG A 148 13.53 -7.36 -9.80
N SER A 149 13.76 -8.30 -10.73
CA SER A 149 14.69 -9.41 -10.53
C SER A 149 16.17 -9.01 -10.60
N ARG A 150 16.45 -7.85 -11.21
CA ARG A 150 17.82 -7.35 -11.47
C ARG A 150 18.09 -5.99 -10.84
N ASP A 151 17.07 -5.35 -10.26
CA ASP A 151 17.17 -4.02 -9.67
C ASP A 151 17.83 -4.06 -8.28
N PHE A 152 18.95 -3.36 -8.15
CA PHE A 152 19.75 -3.33 -6.92
C PHE A 152 19.01 -2.61 -5.78
N THR A 153 18.35 -1.49 -6.08
CA THR A 153 17.57 -0.71 -5.12
C THR A 153 16.39 -1.51 -4.60
N TRP A 154 15.68 -2.22 -5.49
CA TRP A 154 14.64 -3.17 -5.13
C TRP A 154 15.17 -4.22 -4.14
N ARG A 155 16.30 -4.86 -4.45
CA ARG A 155 16.90 -5.88 -3.58
C ARG A 155 17.24 -5.31 -2.20
N LYS A 156 17.88 -4.15 -2.14
CA LYS A 156 18.22 -3.48 -0.87
C LYS A 156 16.98 -3.17 -0.02
N PHE A 157 15.90 -2.68 -0.64
CA PHE A 157 14.65 -2.43 0.08
C PHE A 157 13.95 -3.71 0.52
N THR A 158 13.99 -4.79 -0.28
CA THR A 158 13.45 -6.09 0.15
C THR A 158 14.26 -6.69 1.30
N ASP A 159 15.59 -6.62 1.24
CA ASP A 159 16.49 -7.12 2.29
C ASP A 159 16.34 -6.30 3.58
N GLY A 160 16.06 -4.99 3.45
CA GLY A 160 15.69 -4.09 4.54
C GLY A 160 14.27 -4.28 5.08
N ASN A 161 13.48 -5.22 4.55
CA ASN A 161 12.08 -5.48 4.95
C ASN A 161 11.14 -4.27 4.79
N LEU A 162 11.34 -3.43 3.77
CA LEU A 162 10.53 -2.23 3.55
C LEU A 162 9.15 -2.50 2.96
N ILE A 163 8.84 -3.72 2.53
CA ILE A 163 7.49 -4.04 2.06
C ILE A 163 6.56 -4.08 3.27
N PRO A 164 5.62 -3.13 3.43
CA PRO A 164 4.73 -3.13 4.58
C PRO A 164 3.88 -4.39 4.56
N GLN A 165 3.89 -5.13 5.67
CA GLN A 165 3.02 -6.29 5.84
C GLN A 165 1.75 -5.86 6.56
N GLY A 166 0.60 -6.24 6.00
CA GLY A 166 -0.68 -6.07 6.67
C GLY A 166 -0.97 -7.24 7.61
N THR A 167 -1.76 -6.98 8.65
CA THR A 167 -2.41 -8.04 9.43
C THR A 167 -3.43 -8.80 8.57
N ILE A 168 -3.99 -9.90 9.08
CA ILE A 168 -5.09 -10.62 8.41
C ILE A 168 -6.24 -9.66 8.02
N GLN A 169 -6.55 -8.71 8.90
CA GLN A 169 -7.62 -7.72 8.67
C GLN A 169 -7.22 -6.63 7.68
N GLN A 170 -5.94 -6.30 7.55
CA GLN A 170 -5.43 -5.28 6.62
C GLN A 170 -5.15 -5.87 5.24
N GLY A 171 -5.04 -7.19 5.13
CA GLY A 171 -4.82 -7.91 3.89
C GLY A 171 -3.35 -7.99 3.48
N PRO A 172 -3.08 -8.27 2.20
CA PRO A 172 -1.73 -8.59 1.75
C PRO A 172 -0.83 -7.35 1.72
N GLY A 173 0.47 -7.59 1.78
CA GLY A 173 1.49 -6.55 1.85
C GLY A 173 1.42 -5.52 0.71
N PHE A 174 1.81 -4.29 1.02
CA PHE A 174 1.61 -3.15 0.13
C PHE A 174 2.83 -2.89 -0.77
N VAL A 175 2.97 -3.73 -1.81
CA VAL A 175 4.14 -3.71 -2.71
C VAL A 175 4.34 -2.37 -3.43
N ARG A 176 3.26 -1.62 -3.72
CA ARG A 176 3.36 -0.30 -4.36
C ARG A 176 4.25 0.65 -3.58
N PHE A 177 4.21 0.61 -2.24
CA PHE A 177 5.05 1.44 -1.38
C PHE A 177 6.52 1.38 -1.81
N VAL A 178 7.08 0.17 -1.87
CA VAL A 178 8.47 -0.04 -2.28
C VAL A 178 8.68 0.31 -3.75
N GLN A 179 7.75 -0.05 -4.63
CA GLN A 179 7.88 0.28 -6.06
C GLN A 179 7.98 1.80 -6.29
N TYR A 180 7.19 2.59 -5.56
CA TYR A 180 7.20 4.04 -5.64
C TYR A 180 8.53 4.62 -5.14
N LEU A 181 9.03 4.14 -4.01
CA LEU A 181 10.34 4.53 -3.48
C LEU A 181 11.47 4.19 -4.46
N VAL A 182 11.47 2.98 -5.05
CA VAL A 182 12.46 2.60 -6.06
C VAL A 182 12.35 3.51 -7.29
N ALA A 183 11.14 3.77 -7.77
CA ALA A 183 10.92 4.67 -8.91
C ALA A 183 11.46 6.09 -8.63
N ALA A 184 11.35 6.59 -7.40
CA ALA A 184 11.86 7.90 -7.01
C ALA A 184 13.39 7.94 -7.01
N VAL A 185 14.03 6.89 -6.46
CA VAL A 185 15.49 6.73 -6.50
C VAL A 185 15.95 6.68 -7.94
N ARG A 186 15.38 5.81 -8.79
CA ARG A 186 15.74 5.70 -10.22
C ARG A 186 15.62 7.03 -10.94
N GLN A 187 14.51 7.74 -10.75
CA GLN A 187 14.32 9.04 -11.37
C GLN A 187 15.34 10.10 -10.88
N LYS A 188 15.82 10.01 -9.64
CA LYS A 188 16.96 10.81 -9.16
C LYS A 188 18.24 10.45 -9.90
N GLU A 189 18.49 9.16 -10.13
CA GLU A 189 19.72 8.69 -10.80
C GLU A 189 19.89 9.24 -12.21
N PHE A 190 18.80 9.34 -12.95
CA PHE A 190 18.83 9.89 -14.30
C PHE A 190 18.95 11.41 -14.33
N THR A 191 18.46 12.10 -13.31
CA THR A 191 18.50 13.57 -13.28
C THR A 191 19.77 14.11 -12.65
N THR A 192 20.44 13.34 -11.78
CA THR A 192 21.63 13.76 -11.06
C THR A 192 22.65 12.61 -11.05
N LYS A 193 23.87 12.86 -11.54
CA LYS A 193 24.96 11.89 -11.36
C LYS A 193 25.31 11.81 -9.87
N MET A 194 25.07 10.64 -9.28
CA MET A 194 25.52 10.29 -7.92
C MET A 194 26.50 9.13 -8.01
N SER A 195 27.46 9.10 -7.11
CA SER A 195 28.36 7.98 -6.90
C SER A 195 27.63 6.80 -6.24
N HIS A 196 28.23 5.60 -6.31
CA HIS A 196 27.67 4.42 -5.65
C HIS A 196 27.52 4.60 -4.13
N ASP A 197 28.49 5.23 -3.47
CA ASP A 197 28.44 5.48 -2.03
C ASP A 197 27.29 6.42 -1.64
N GLU A 198 27.04 7.46 -2.45
CA GLU A 198 25.90 8.37 -2.24
C GLU A 198 24.55 7.66 -2.43
N TYR A 199 24.47 6.64 -3.31
CA TYR A 199 23.26 5.83 -3.46
C TYR A 199 23.02 4.93 -2.26
N ASP A 200 24.05 4.24 -1.79
CA ASP A 200 23.92 3.37 -0.63
C ASP A 200 23.53 4.20 0.60
N GLU A 201 24.13 5.38 0.81
CA GLU A 201 23.76 6.28 1.91
C GLU A 201 22.30 6.78 1.77
N LEU A 202 21.84 7.09 0.55
CA LEU A 202 20.45 7.47 0.31
C LEU A 202 19.48 6.33 0.67
N ILE A 203 19.78 5.12 0.22
CA ILE A 203 18.98 3.91 0.50
C ILE A 203 18.92 3.67 2.01
N GLU A 204 20.05 3.74 2.71
CA GLU A 204 20.10 3.56 4.17
C GLU A 204 19.28 4.62 4.91
N LYS A 205 19.33 5.89 4.48
CA LYS A 205 18.48 6.96 5.02
C LYS A 205 17.00 6.67 4.79
N MET A 206 16.61 6.18 3.62
CA MET A 206 15.22 5.81 3.33
C MET A 206 14.75 4.69 4.25
N ILE A 207 15.55 3.63 4.42
CA ILE A 207 15.26 2.52 5.33
C ILE A 207 15.03 3.05 6.74
N LYS A 208 15.97 3.85 7.25
CA LYS A 208 15.89 4.43 8.59
C LYS A 208 14.65 5.31 8.80
N LEU A 209 14.29 6.16 7.83
CA LEU A 209 13.08 6.99 7.93
C LEU A 209 11.80 6.16 8.01
N VAL A 210 11.75 5.02 7.31
CA VAL A 210 10.62 4.09 7.38
C VAL A 210 10.59 3.36 8.72
N GLU A 211 11.74 2.94 9.24
CA GLU A 211 11.85 2.32 10.56
C GLU A 211 11.44 3.28 11.69
N ASP A 212 11.97 4.51 11.68
CA ASP A 212 11.63 5.56 12.64
C ASP A 212 10.13 5.92 12.60
N ALA A 213 9.54 5.90 11.39
CA ALA A 213 8.10 6.08 11.22
C ALA A 213 7.27 4.94 11.84
N GLY A 214 7.69 3.69 11.61
CA GLY A 214 7.04 2.52 12.20
C GLY A 214 7.20 2.45 13.72
N ALA A 215 8.32 2.93 14.26
CA ALA A 215 8.55 3.02 15.70
C ALA A 215 7.71 4.10 16.39
N SER A 216 7.31 5.15 15.66
CA SER A 216 6.56 6.30 16.20
C SER A 216 5.04 6.20 15.98
N ASP A 217 4.58 5.46 14.97
CA ASP A 217 3.17 5.24 14.68
C ASP A 217 2.89 3.74 14.59
N SER A 218 2.15 3.20 15.57
CA SER A 218 1.83 1.78 15.63
C SER A 218 1.01 1.29 14.43
N ASP A 219 0.29 2.17 13.71
CA ASP A 219 -0.41 1.79 12.48
C ASP A 219 0.55 1.67 11.27
N LEU A 220 1.78 2.16 11.37
CA LEU A 220 2.86 2.03 10.39
C LEU A 220 3.87 0.94 10.78
N ALA A 221 3.77 0.40 11.99
CA ALA A 221 4.66 -0.66 12.45
C ALA A 221 4.45 -1.92 11.59
N CYS A 222 5.55 -2.42 11.00
CA CYS A 222 5.54 -3.67 10.27
C CYS A 222 5.59 -4.85 11.28
N GLU A 223 4.59 -5.73 11.28
CA GLU A 223 4.54 -6.89 12.19
C GLU A 223 5.66 -7.93 11.94
N CYS A 224 6.53 -7.72 10.95
CA CYS A 224 7.73 -8.55 10.74
C CYS A 224 8.63 -8.66 11.99
N ALA A 225 8.61 -7.67 12.89
CA ALA A 225 9.39 -7.73 14.13
C ALA A 225 8.79 -8.72 15.16
N ALA A 226 7.47 -8.88 15.21
CA ALA A 226 6.81 -9.76 16.17
C ALA A 226 6.97 -11.25 15.84
N ALA A 227 7.02 -11.60 14.55
CA ALA A 227 7.21 -12.97 14.10
C ALA A 227 8.63 -13.54 14.34
N ARG A 228 9.63 -12.68 14.62
CA ARG A 228 10.99 -13.13 14.99
C ARG A 228 11.12 -13.50 16.47
N LEU A 229 10.33 -12.90 17.36
CA LEU A 229 10.33 -13.25 18.79
C LEU A 229 9.50 -14.50 19.09
N ALA A 230 8.53 -14.85 18.25
CA ALA A 230 7.71 -16.05 18.42
C ALA A 230 8.27 -17.33 17.76
N ARG A 231 9.44 -17.26 17.11
CA ARG A 231 10.11 -18.42 16.49
C ARG A 231 11.44 -18.81 17.16
N VAL A 232 11.76 -18.16 18.27
CA VAL A 232 12.85 -18.53 19.16
C VAL A 232 12.25 -18.75 20.54
N ASP A 233 11.49 -19.84 20.67
CA ASP A 233 11.24 -20.59 21.91
C ASP A 233 10.75 -21.99 21.53
#